data_AF-A0A950EIT1-F1
#
_entry.id   AF-A0A950EIT1-F1
#
_cell.length_a   1.000
_cell.length_b   1.000
_cell.length_c   1.000
_cell.angle_alpha   90.00
_cell.angle_beta   90.00
_cell.angle_gamma   90.00
#
_symmetry.space_group_name_H-M   'P 1'
#
loop_
_entity.id
_entity.type
_entity.pdbx_description
1 polymer ?
#
loop_
_entity_poly.entity_id
_entity_poly.type
_entity_poly.pdbx_seq_one_letter_code
_entity_poly.pdbx_strand_id
1 'polypeptide(L)' 'AARVFPSPIVTELVPLKWFYPAERYHQDYYREHPNEQYCRMMIAPKLRKVKLKAESSPPPR' A
#
# COMPACT_ATOMS: atom_id res chain seq x y z
N ALA A 1 11.44 8.03 24.19
CA ALA A 1 10.49 7.95 23.05
C ALA A 1 9.31 8.86 23.35
N ALA A 2 9.00 9.81 22.46
CA ALA A 2 7.87 10.72 22.67
C ALA A 2 6.56 9.90 22.73
N ARG A 3 5.72 10.15 23.74
CA ARG A 3 4.39 9.52 23.95
C ARG A 3 3.36 10.02 22.91
N VAL A 4 3.73 10.03 21.63
CA VAL A 4 2.88 10.48 20.52
C VAL A 4 1.75 9.49 20.29
N PHE A 5 2.00 8.20 20.55
CA PHE A 5 1.01 7.15 20.40
C PHE A 5 0.38 6.82 21.76
N PRO A 6 -0.96 6.86 21.87
CA PRO A 6 -1.65 6.48 23.10
C PRO A 6 -1.60 4.97 23.34
N SER A 7 -1.32 4.18 22.29
CA SER A 7 -1.25 2.72 22.33
C SER A 7 0.19 2.23 22.08
N PRO A 8 0.55 1.03 22.59
CA PRO A 8 1.84 0.42 22.31
C PRO A 8 2.08 0.20 20.81
N ILE A 9 3.32 0.38 20.37
CA ILE A 9 3.75 0.00 19.01
C ILE A 9 3.91 -1.52 18.98
N VAL A 10 3.19 -2.19 18.09
CA VAL A 10 3.17 -3.67 17.94
C VAL A 10 3.90 -4.16 16.68
N THR A 11 4.69 -3.30 16.03
CA THR A 11 5.44 -3.65 14.82
C THR A 11 6.56 -4.64 15.12
N GLU A 12 6.59 -5.75 14.40
CA GLU A 12 7.62 -6.78 14.51
C GLU A 12 8.88 -6.42 13.71
N LEU A 13 10.07 -6.69 14.29
CA LEU A 13 11.37 -6.50 13.65
C LEU A 13 12.08 -7.86 13.56
N VAL A 14 12.08 -8.47 12.37
CA VAL A 14 12.69 -9.78 12.13
C VAL A 14 13.42 -9.84 10.79
N PRO A 15 14.43 -10.72 10.63
CA PRO A 15 15.07 -10.97 9.35
C PRO A 15 14.09 -11.55 8.32
N LEU A 16 14.18 -11.09 7.06
CA LEU A 16 13.45 -11.69 5.95
C LEU A 16 13.98 -13.12 5.72
N LYS A 17 13.11 -14.12 5.85
CA LYS A 17 13.47 -15.54 5.61
C LYS A 17 13.17 -15.97 4.17
N TRP A 18 11.92 -15.74 3.74
CA TRP A 18 11.42 -16.14 2.43
C TRP A 18 10.38 -15.11 1.97
N PHE A 19 10.30 -14.89 0.65
CA PHE A 19 9.27 -14.05 0.04
C PHE A 19 8.62 -14.82 -1.11
N TYR A 20 7.30 -14.94 -1.07
CA TYR A 20 6.50 -15.59 -2.11
C TYR A 20 5.75 -14.48 -2.86
N PRO A 21 6.08 -14.23 -4.13
CA PRO A 21 5.36 -13.23 -4.93
C PRO A 21 3.87 -13.57 -4.99
N ALA A 22 3.02 -12.56 -4.78
CA ALA A 22 1.59 -12.70 -5.01
C ALA A 22 1.30 -12.97 -6.50
N GLU A 23 0.15 -13.59 -6.76
CA GLU A 23 -0.32 -13.91 -8.11
C GLU A 23 -0.31 -12.67 -9.01
N ARG A 24 -0.15 -12.89 -10.32
CA ARG A 24 -0.07 -11.81 -11.32
C ARG A 24 -1.23 -10.83 -11.23
N TYR A 25 -2.44 -11.32 -10.92
CA TYR A 25 -3.64 -10.50 -10.73
C TYR A 25 -3.51 -9.47 -9.59
N HIS A 26 -2.69 -9.74 -8.58
CA HIS A 26 -2.49 -8.82 -7.46
C HIS A 26 -1.43 -7.75 -7.76
N GLN A 27 -0.63 -7.93 -8.80
CA GLN A 27 0.36 -6.96 -9.22
C GLN A 27 -0.34 -5.78 -9.91
N ASP A 28 0.07 -4.56 -9.61
CA ASP A 28 -0.50 -3.33 -10.19
C ASP A 28 -2.03 -3.18 -10.05
N TYR A 29 -2.65 -3.90 -9.10
CA TYR A 29 -4.11 -4.04 -8.99
C TYR A 29 -4.87 -2.72 -9.03
N TYR A 30 -4.43 -1.71 -8.28
CA TYR A 30 -5.10 -0.41 -8.25
C TYR A 30 -5.02 0.33 -9.60
N ARG A 31 -3.93 0.14 -10.34
CA ARG A 31 -3.73 0.78 -11.66
C ARG A 31 -4.63 0.13 -12.71
N GLU A 32 -4.79 -1.19 -12.66
CA GLU A 32 -5.63 -1.94 -13.60
C GLU A 32 -7.13 -1.85 -13.24
N HIS A 33 -7.46 -1.71 -11.95
CA HIS A 33 -8.83 -1.74 -11.43
C HIS A 33 -9.17 -0.52 -10.54
N PRO A 34 -8.97 0.74 -11.00
CA PRO A 34 -9.12 1.93 -10.14
C PRO A 34 -10.57 2.19 -9.71
N ASN A 35 -11.54 1.69 -10.49
CA ASN A 35 -12.97 1.89 -10.26
C ASN A 35 -13.60 0.85 -9.33
N GLU A 36 -12.85 -0.18 -8.94
CA GLU A 36 -13.34 -1.18 -8.00
C GLU A 36 -13.74 -0.54 -6.67
N GLN A 37 -14.78 -1.08 -6.04
CA GLN A 37 -15.35 -0.49 -4.82
C GLN A 37 -14.28 -0.36 -3.72
N TYR A 38 -13.46 -1.40 -3.55
CA TYR A 38 -12.35 -1.37 -2.60
C TYR A 38 -11.36 -0.24 -2.90
N CYS A 39 -10.96 -0.09 -4.16
CA CYS A 39 -10.03 0.93 -4.62
C CYS A 39 -10.54 2.35 -4.34
N ARG A 40 -11.81 2.61 -4.65
CA ARG A 40 -12.45 3.91 -4.43
C ARG A 40 -12.61 4.26 -2.95
N MET A 41 -12.97 3.28 -2.13
CA MET A 41 -13.26 3.52 -0.72
C MET A 41 -11.99 3.57 0.15
N MET A 42 -10.97 2.77 -0.18
CA MET A 42 -9.82 2.57 0.71
C MET A 42 -8.52 3.19 0.18
N ILE A 43 -8.27 3.13 -1.13
CA ILE A 43 -6.97 3.54 -1.71
C ILE A 43 -7.01 5.01 -2.12
N ALA A 44 -8.04 5.43 -2.88
CA ALA A 44 -8.14 6.80 -3.38
C ALA A 44 -8.07 7.88 -2.27
N PRO A 45 -8.70 7.72 -1.09
CA PRO A 45 -8.55 8.69 0.00
C PRO A 45 -7.12 8.76 0.56
N LYS A 46 -6.40 7.63 0.61
CA LYS A 46 -5.02 7.57 1.09
C LYS A 46 -4.08 8.31 0.13
N LEU A 47 -4.22 8.12 -1.17
CA LEU A 47 -3.43 8.82 -2.20
C LEU A 47 -3.64 10.34 -2.13
N ARG A 48 -4.89 10.77 -1.99
CA ARG A 48 -5.24 12.20 -1.79
C ARG A 48 -4.57 12.78 -0.54
N LYS A 49 -4.54 12.04 0.56
CA LYS A 49 -3.93 12.50 1.83
C LYS A 49 -2.44 12.81 1.68
N VAL A 50 -1.74 12.06 0.83
CA VAL A 50 -0.31 12.24 0.54
C VAL A 50 -0.04 13.03 -0.74
N LYS A 51 -1.08 13.63 -1.35
CA LYS A 51 -1.01 14.44 -2.58
C LYS A 51 -0.35 13.71 -3.76
N LEU A 52 -0.44 12.39 -3.80
CA LEU A 52 0.06 11.58 -4.91
C LEU A 52 -1.02 11.43 -5.99
N LYS A 53 -0.60 11.49 -7.25
CA LYS A 53 -1.41 11.06 -8.38
C LYS A 53 -1.17 9.57 -8.59
N ALA A 54 -2.22 8.84 -8.97
CA ALA A 54 -2.05 7.49 -9.48
C ALA A 54 -1.31 7.61 -10.82
N GLU A 55 -0.01 7.34 -10.83
CA GLU A 55 0.77 7.34 -12.06
C GLU A 55 0.42 6.09 -12.89
N SER A 56 0.22 6.30 -14.19
CA SER A 56 -0.10 5.24 -15.15
C SER A 56 1.13 4.43 -15.57
N SER A 57 2.34 4.79 -15.15
CA SER A 57 3.59 4.15 -15.58
C SER A 57 4.27 3.41 -14.41
N PRO A 58 4.76 2.18 -14.61
CA PRO A 58 5.52 1.50 -13.57
C PRO A 58 6.88 2.19 -13.37
N PRO A 59 7.46 2.17 -12.15
CA PRO A 59 8.88 2.45 -12.00
C PRO A 59 9.69 1.42 -12.81
N PRO A 60 10.85 1.81 -13.38
CA PRO A 60 11.75 0.84 -13.99
C PRO A 60 12.13 -0.22 -12.95
N ARG A 61 12.11 -1.49 -13.39
CA ARG A 61 12.55 -2.63 -12.59
C ARG A 61 13.99 -2.44 -12.09
#